data_AF-A0A1G6EVD6-F1
#
_entry.id   AF-A0A1G6EVD6-F1
#
_cell.length_a   1.000
_cell.length_b   1.000
_cell.length_c   1.000
_cell.angle_alpha   90.00
_cell.angle_beta   90.00
_cell.angle_gamma   90.00
#
_symmetry.space_group_name_H-M   'P 1'
#
loop_
_entity.id
_entity.type
_entity.pdbx_description
1 polymer ?
#
loop_
_entity_poly.entity_id
_entity_poly.type
_entity_poly.pdbx_seq_one_letter_code
_entity_poly.pdbx_strand_id
1 'polypeptide(L)'
;MSEPTHKKLRIVKLLEILQQDTDLEHPLGTNELLIRLNELGFKADRHTMARDIDVLNSQGYEVMLVKSGKQNAYYIEDRSFSLPELKILIDAVQAASFITDKKSDELIQKIAALGGSHRVCTS
;
A
#
# COMPACT_ATOMS: atom_id res chain seq x y z
N MET A 1 8.62 17.06 -22.26
CA MET A 1 9.33 16.35 -21.17
C MET A 1 10.05 15.16 -21.76
N SER A 2 11.22 14.78 -21.25
CA SER A 2 11.93 13.58 -21.70
C SER A 2 11.13 12.31 -21.35
N GLU A 3 11.05 11.34 -22.27
CA GLU A 3 10.25 10.12 -22.10
C GLU A 3 10.53 9.33 -20.80
N PRO A 4 11.79 9.19 -20.33
CA PRO A 4 12.07 8.46 -19.08
C PRO A 4 11.51 9.15 -17.84
N THR A 5 11.52 10.49 -17.81
CA THR A 5 10.98 11.28 -16.68
C THR A 5 9.46 11.20 -16.66
N HIS A 6 8.82 11.20 -17.84
CA HIS A 6 7.37 11.04 -17.96
C HIS A 6 6.89 9.69 -17.41
N LYS A 7 7.59 8.60 -17.75
CA LYS A 7 7.30 7.26 -17.20
C LYS A 7 7.42 7.20 -15.68
N LYS A 8 8.51 7.74 -15.12
CA LYS A 8 8.73 7.74 -13.66
C LYS A 8 7.62 8.47 -12.91
N LEU A 9 7.29 9.68 -13.37
CA LEU A 9 6.22 10.49 -12.77
C LEU A 9 4.87 9.79 -12.86
N ARG A 10 4.57 9.12 -13.98
CA ARG A 10 3.33 8.35 -14.15
C ARG A 10 3.20 7.23 -13.13
N ILE A 11 4.26 6.43 -12.93
CA ILE A 11 4.24 5.33 -11.95
C ILE A 11 4.02 5.87 -10.53
N VAL A 12 4.69 6.97 -10.18
CA VAL A 12 4.48 7.64 -8.89
C VAL A 12 3.03 8.12 -8.74
N LYS A 13 2.44 8.72 -9.78
CA LYS A 13 1.03 9.15 -9.74
C LYS A 13 0.04 7.99 -9.69
N LEU A 14 0.32 6.89 -10.38
CA LEU A 14 -0.49 5.68 -10.27
C LEU A 14 -0.48 5.14 -8.83
N LEU A 15 0.69 5.11 -8.19
CA LEU A 15 0.83 4.70 -6.80
C LEU A 15 0.02 5.62 -5.86
N GLU A 16 0.15 6.94 -6.00
CA GLU A 16 -0.60 7.91 -5.18
C GLU A 16 -2.12 7.68 -5.28
N ILE A 17 -2.65 7.51 -6.50
CA ILE A 17 -4.08 7.24 -6.72
C ILE A 17 -4.50 5.94 -6.04
N LEU A 18 -3.74 4.86 -6.25
CA LEU A 18 -4.06 3.56 -5.65
C LEU A 18 -4.00 3.61 -4.11
N GLN A 19 -3.06 4.33 -3.52
CA GLN A 19 -2.94 4.44 -2.06
C GLN A 19 -4.03 5.32 -1.42
N GLN A 20 -4.48 6.36 -2.11
CA GLN A 20 -5.45 7.32 -1.55
C GLN A 20 -6.90 6.88 -1.74
N ASP A 21 -7.18 6.26 -2.89
CA ASP A 21 -8.54 6.09 -3.37
C ASP A 21 -8.97 4.63 -3.49
N THR A 22 -8.14 3.66 -3.04
CA THR A 22 -8.47 2.23 -3.15
C THR A 22 -8.24 1.44 -1.88
N ASP A 23 -9.10 0.46 -1.67
CA ASP A 23 -8.98 -0.59 -0.67
C ASP A 23 -9.68 -1.86 -1.20
N LEU A 24 -9.79 -2.89 -0.36
CA LEU A 24 -10.45 -4.15 -0.71
C LEU A 24 -11.91 -3.97 -1.15
N GLU A 25 -12.64 -3.02 -0.56
CA GLU A 25 -14.04 -2.74 -0.85
C GLU A 25 -14.21 -1.76 -2.03
N HIS A 26 -13.21 -0.90 -2.27
CA HIS A 26 -13.23 0.18 -3.26
C HIS A 26 -12.11 0.04 -4.32
N PRO A 27 -12.10 -1.03 -5.15
CA PRO A 27 -11.09 -1.17 -6.19
C PRO A 27 -11.39 -0.27 -7.41
N LEU A 28 -10.36 0.32 -8.01
CA LEU A 28 -10.50 1.17 -9.19
C LEU A 28 -10.36 0.41 -10.50
N GLY A 29 -11.31 0.62 -11.41
CA GLY A 29 -11.31 -0.01 -12.72
C GLY A 29 -10.14 0.46 -13.60
N THR A 30 -9.68 -0.42 -14.50
CA THR A 30 -8.65 -0.09 -15.49
C THR A 30 -8.98 1.19 -16.26
N ASN A 31 -10.20 1.31 -16.79
CA ASN A 31 -10.56 2.51 -17.57
C ASN A 31 -10.59 3.77 -16.71
N GLU A 32 -10.97 3.67 -15.43
CA GLU A 32 -11.02 4.80 -14.52
C GLU A 32 -9.60 5.31 -14.19
N LEU A 33 -8.68 4.40 -13.91
CA LEU A 33 -7.27 4.74 -13.72
C LEU A 33 -6.67 5.42 -14.97
N LEU A 34 -7.02 4.95 -16.17
CA LEU A 34 -6.58 5.59 -17.42
C LEU A 34 -7.12 7.01 -17.57
N ILE A 35 -8.39 7.25 -17.22
CA ILE A 35 -9.01 8.58 -17.27
C ILE A 35 -8.28 9.52 -16.30
N ARG A 36 -8.13 9.12 -15.03
CA ARG A 36 -7.45 9.93 -14.00
C ARG A 36 -6.00 10.25 -14.38
N LEU A 37 -5.26 9.27 -14.90
CA LEU A 37 -3.90 9.50 -15.40
C LEU A 37 -3.87 10.46 -16.58
N ASN A 38 -4.84 10.37 -17.51
CA ASN A 38 -4.92 11.26 -18.66
C ASN A 38 -5.21 12.71 -18.26
N GLU A 39 -6.12 12.92 -17.29
CA GLU A 39 -6.43 14.23 -16.71
C GLU A 39 -5.20 14.90 -16.09
N LEU A 40 -4.30 14.10 -15.51
CA LEU A 40 -3.00 14.54 -14.99
C LEU A 40 -1.93 14.75 -16.09
N GLY A 41 -2.26 14.54 -17.37
CA GLY A 41 -1.34 14.68 -18.50
C GLY A 41 -0.52 13.44 -18.82
N PHE A 42 -0.84 12.28 -18.22
CA PHE A 42 -0.17 11.01 -18.48
C PHE A 42 -1.00 10.11 -19.38
N LYS A 43 -0.64 10.07 -20.67
CA LYS A 43 -1.22 9.10 -21.60
C LYS A 43 -0.70 7.69 -21.28
N ALA A 44 -1.63 6.76 -21.07
CA ALA A 44 -1.35 5.35 -20.89
C ALA A 44 -2.41 4.50 -21.59
N ASP A 45 -2.03 3.29 -21.94
CA ASP A 45 -2.92 2.23 -22.41
C ASP A 45 -2.94 1.07 -21.40
N ARG A 46 -3.80 0.07 -21.63
CA ARG A 46 -3.96 -1.07 -20.72
C ARG A 46 -2.66 -1.88 -20.54
N HIS A 47 -1.86 -2.00 -21.59
CA HIS A 47 -0.61 -2.77 -21.55
C HIS A 47 0.51 -2.01 -20.84
N THR A 48 0.49 -0.69 -20.96
CA THR A 48 1.36 0.22 -20.21
C THR A 48 1.01 0.21 -18.72
N MET A 49 -0.28 0.26 -18.37
CA MET A 49 -0.72 0.15 -16.98
C MET A 49 -0.35 -1.19 -16.35
N ALA A 50 -0.56 -2.31 -17.05
CA ALA A 50 -0.16 -3.63 -16.55
C ALA A 50 1.34 -3.67 -16.21
N ARG A 51 2.19 -3.13 -17.10
CA ARG A 51 3.63 -3.02 -16.85
C ARG A 51 3.98 -2.11 -15.68
N ASP A 52 3.28 -0.99 -15.53
CA ASP A 52 3.50 -0.07 -14.41
C ASP A 52 3.08 -0.72 -13.07
N ILE A 53 2.00 -1.51 -13.08
CA ILE A 53 1.55 -2.31 -11.93
C ILE A 53 2.56 -3.41 -11.58
N ASP A 54 3.11 -4.10 -12.58
CA ASP A 54 4.17 -5.10 -12.37
C ASP A 54 5.41 -4.46 -11.72
N VAL A 55 5.75 -3.23 -12.12
CA VAL A 55 6.82 -2.47 -11.47
C VAL A 55 6.47 -2.19 -10.01
N LEU A 56 5.26 -1.70 -9.71
CA LEU A 56 4.84 -1.45 -8.32
C LEU A 56 4.88 -2.73 -7.48
N ASN A 57 4.40 -3.86 -8.01
CA ASN A 57 4.46 -5.14 -7.33
C ASN A 57 5.89 -5.64 -7.11
N SER A 58 6.79 -5.46 -8.10
CA SER A 58 8.21 -5.80 -7.95
C SER A 58 8.91 -4.98 -6.87
N GLN A 59 8.38 -3.81 -6.52
CA GLN A 59 8.89 -2.94 -5.45
C GLN A 59 8.18 -3.17 -4.10
N GLY A 60 7.24 -4.12 -4.02
CA GLY A 60 6.58 -4.51 -2.76
C GLY A 60 5.33 -3.72 -2.39
N TYR A 61 4.72 -2.99 -3.34
CA TYR A 61 3.48 -2.24 -3.08
C TYR A 61 2.19 -3.08 -3.13
N GLU A 62 2.28 -4.37 -3.49
CA GLU A 62 1.17 -5.33 -3.46
C GLU A 62 -0.17 -4.80 -4.02
N VAL A 63 -0.11 -4.33 -5.26
CA VAL A 63 -1.28 -3.97 -6.06
C VAL A 63 -2.00 -5.26 -6.48
N MET A 64 -3.19 -5.45 -5.92
CA MET A 64 -4.06 -6.60 -6.15
C MET A 64 -4.96 -6.36 -7.37
N LEU A 65 -5.23 -7.42 -8.13
CA LEU A 65 -6.15 -7.41 -9.25
C LEU A 65 -7.42 -8.20 -8.89
N VAL A 66 -8.57 -7.55 -9.04
CA VAL A 66 -9.90 -8.15 -8.86
C VAL A 66 -10.77 -7.94 -10.09
N LYS A 67 -11.79 -8.78 -10.22
CA LYS A 67 -12.80 -8.65 -11.27
C LYS A 67 -13.99 -7.86 -10.73
N SER A 68 -14.18 -6.64 -11.22
CA SER A 68 -15.40 -5.87 -10.99
C SER A 68 -16.32 -6.07 -12.21
N GLY A 69 -17.21 -7.05 -12.10
CA GLY A 69 -18.01 -7.54 -13.23
C GLY A 69 -17.13 -8.11 -14.36
N LYS A 70 -17.18 -7.49 -15.54
CA LYS A 70 -16.37 -7.89 -16.71
C LYS A 70 -15.01 -7.19 -16.81
N GLN A 71 -14.72 -6.24 -15.92
CA GLN A 71 -13.53 -5.39 -15.99
C GLN A 71 -12.51 -5.77 -14.90
N ASN A 72 -11.23 -5.57 -15.20
CA ASN A 72 -10.18 -5.62 -14.18
C ASN A 72 -10.22 -4.34 -13.37
N ALA A 73 -10.18 -4.48 -12.05
CA ALA A 73 -10.02 -3.40 -11.10
C ALA A 73 -8.83 -3.70 -10.19
N TYR A 74 -8.21 -2.65 -9.67
CA TYR A 74 -6.99 -2.71 -8.88
C TYR A 74 -7.17 -1.98 -7.57
N TYR A 75 -6.55 -2.52 -6.52
CA TYR A 75 -6.41 -1.83 -5.25
C TYR A 75 -5.04 -2.17 -4.64
N ILE A 76 -4.58 -1.36 -3.69
CA ILE A 76 -3.42 -1.73 -2.87
C ILE A 76 -3.92 -2.41 -1.60
N GLU A 77 -3.40 -3.61 -1.35
CA GLU A 77 -3.63 -4.27 -0.06
C GLU A 77 -2.71 -3.61 0.97
N ASP A 78 -3.26 -2.68 1.76
CA ASP A 78 -2.53 -2.10 2.88
C ASP A 78 -2.38 -3.17 3.97
N ARG A 79 -1.25 -3.87 3.96
CA ARG A 79 -0.86 -4.81 5.03
C ARG A 79 -0.23 -4.12 6.23
N SER A 80 -0.23 -2.78 6.29
CA SER A 80 0.21 -2.12 7.50
C SER A 80 -0.75 -2.42 8.63
N PHE A 81 -0.20 -2.73 9.80
CA PHE A 81 -1.05 -2.91 10.98
C PHE A 81 -1.68 -1.57 11.34
N SER A 82 -2.99 -1.57 11.50
CA SER A 82 -3.69 -0.43 12.09
C SER A 82 -3.24 -0.20 13.54
N LEU A 83 -3.38 1.02 14.04
CA LEU A 83 -3.04 1.33 15.45
C LEU A 83 -3.79 0.43 16.46
N PRO A 84 -5.08 0.10 16.28
CA PRO A 84 -5.77 -0.88 17.12
C PRO A 84 -5.14 -2.28 17.07
N GLU A 85 -4.77 -2.78 15.88
CA GLU A 85 -4.14 -4.10 15.74
C GLU A 85 -2.76 -4.14 16.39
N LEU A 86 -1.95 -3.09 16.21
CA LEU A 86 -0.67 -2.95 16.92
C LEU A 86 -0.85 -2.96 18.43
N LYS A 87 -1.86 -2.25 18.94
CA LYS A 87 -2.15 -2.22 20.36
C LYS A 87 -2.55 -3.60 20.89
N ILE A 88 -3.38 -4.35 20.16
CA ILE A 88 -3.74 -5.73 20.52
C ILE A 88 -2.49 -6.61 20.60
N LEU A 89 -1.54 -6.47 19.66
CA LEU A 89 -0.29 -7.22 19.67
C LEU A 89 0.62 -6.83 20.84
N ILE A 90 0.72 -5.54 21.16
CA ILE A 90 1.49 -5.04 22.31
C ILE A 90 0.90 -5.58 23.62
N ASP A 91 -0.42 -5.48 23.80
CA ASP A 91 -1.12 -5.95 25.00
C ASP A 91 -0.95 -7.48 25.17
N ALA A 92 -0.96 -8.25 24.06
CA ALA A 92 -0.71 -9.68 24.08
C ALA A 92 0.73 -10.05 24.50
N VAL A 93 1.73 -9.28 24.03
CA VAL A 93 3.13 -9.46 24.44
C VAL A 93 3.32 -9.11 25.92
N GLN A 94 2.67 -8.06 26.41
CA GLN A 94 2.72 -7.66 27.82
C GLN A 94 2.04 -8.70 28.74
N ALA A 95 0.96 -9.34 28.28
CA ALA A 95 0.27 -10.38 29.04
C ALA A 95 0.99 -11.75 29.03
N ALA A 96 2.03 -11.93 28.19
CA ALA A 96 2.74 -13.19 28.05
C ALA A 96 3.70 -13.42 29.23
N SER A 97 3.24 -14.18 30.24
CA SER A 97 3.97 -14.49 31.48
C SER A 97 5.26 -15.32 31.31
N PHE A 98 5.55 -15.80 30.10
CA PHE A 98 6.76 -16.59 29.79
C PHE A 98 7.89 -15.75 29.18
N ILE A 99 7.65 -14.47 28.89
CA ILE A 99 8.64 -13.56 28.31
C ILE A 99 9.28 -12.74 29.43
N THR A 100 10.60 -12.62 29.42
CA THR A 100 11.31 -11.75 30.37
C THR A 100 11.09 -10.29 29.99
N ASP A 101 11.06 -9.37 30.97
CA ASP A 101 10.83 -7.93 30.74
C ASP A 101 11.72 -7.37 29.61
N LYS A 102 13.01 -7.75 29.61
CA LYS A 102 13.97 -7.38 28.56
C LYS A 102 13.54 -7.82 27.15
N LYS A 103 12.99 -9.02 27.01
CA LYS A 103 12.52 -9.53 25.71
C LYS A 103 11.19 -8.91 25.32
N SER A 104 10.30 -8.63 26.27
CA SER A 104 9.04 -7.95 26.02
C SER A 104 9.28 -6.55 25.46
N ASP A 105 10.19 -5.78 26.04
CA ASP A 105 10.54 -4.44 25.55
C ASP A 105 11.10 -4.49 24.11
N GLU A 106 12.00 -5.43 23.82
CA GLU A 106 12.53 -5.63 22.47
C GLU A 106 11.44 -6.02 21.44
N LEU A 107 10.46 -6.82 21.86
CA LEU A 107 9.33 -7.23 21.02
C LEU A 107 8.35 -6.09 20.77
N ILE A 108 8.02 -5.31 21.81
CA ILE A 108 7.14 -4.14 21.71
C ILE A 108 7.74 -3.12 20.74
N GLN A 109 9.04 -2.86 20.82
CA GLN A 109 9.74 -1.96 19.89
C GLN A 109 9.68 -2.45 18.44
N LYS A 110 9.84 -3.76 18.22
CA LYS A 110 9.73 -4.36 16.88
C LYS A 110 8.30 -4.28 16.34
N ILE A 111 7.29 -4.53 17.18
CA ILE A 111 5.88 -4.44 16.79
C ILE A 111 5.50 -3.00 16.48
N ALA A 112 5.91 -2.04 17.30
CA ALA A 112 5.70 -0.61 17.04
C ALA A 112 6.31 -0.18 15.69
N ALA A 113 7.50 -0.69 15.35
CA ALA A 113 8.14 -0.41 14.06
C ALA A 113 7.37 -0.96 12.84
N LEU A 114 6.52 -1.97 13.01
CA LEU A 114 5.65 -2.50 11.95
C LEU A 114 4.51 -1.54 11.57
N GLY A 115 4.20 -0.55 12.42
CA GLY A 115 3.26 0.54 12.13
C GLY A 115 3.81 1.65 11.22
N GLY A 116 5.03 1.50 10.73
CA GLY A 116 5.74 2.50 9.93
C GLY A 116 6.49 3.53 10.78
N SER A 117 7.62 3.99 10.26
CA SER A 117 8.62 4.82 10.99
C SER A 117 8.14 6.22 11.44
N HIS A 118 6.86 6.57 11.29
CA HIS A 118 6.30 7.90 11.57
C HIS A 118 5.04 7.90 12.46
N ARG A 119 4.52 6.75 12.89
CA ARG A 119 3.16 6.67 13.45
C ARG A 119 3.06 6.28 14.92
N VAL A 120 4.18 5.93 15.56
CA VAL A 120 4.17 5.57 16.98
C VAL A 120 4.89 6.64 17.78
N CYS A 121 4.15 7.65 18.20
CA CYS A 121 4.55 8.49 19.33
C CYS A 121 4.22 7.70 20.60
N THR A 122 5.22 7.09 21.22
CA THR A 122 5.11 6.59 22.58
C THR A 122 5.13 7.80 23.51
N SER A 123 3.95 8.27 23.93
CA SER A 123 3.78 9.25 25.01
C SER A 123 3.38 8.54 26.29
#